data_AF-A0A7J6QUB1-F1
#
_entry.id   AF-A0A7J6QUB1-F1
#
_cell.length_a   1.000
_cell.length_b   1.000
_cell.length_c   1.000
_cell.angle_alpha   90.00
_cell.angle_beta   90.00
_cell.angle_gamma   90.00
#
_symmetry.space_group_name_H-M   'P 1'
#
loop_
_entity.id
_entity.type
_entity.pdbx_description
1 polymer ?
#
loop_
_entity_poly.entity_id
_entity_poly.type
_entity_poly.pdbx_seq_one_letter_code
_entity_poly.pdbx_strand_id
1 'polypeptide(L)'
;MDTFLRRSKQLLILWTPDYFSRLWCVFELASYLRTHDEKTARFRSVPHFRFYIFVTLCEFAILGAVGVLGEVLPSAASVWFAFTAELLVQVLASIALCFVILYFFVPAKSILAAQLSSLTVASAECSWTGDKRMLSSIIEGWYGSDQEFERSVRTTFSQSWSRQHILVVEALGLVASPYVNVLFPHLAGVLSLYSVYHADPNVLPVYVYVRDILIVLILLACRTPLVLGLCFQVADFVRDRRLTALVVTAFCCIYHLVLYIFTRGIMFSLSDPGRSTFGVPEPYRWSSVAIAFIAIALTYTVNVGCSRVFGCFRQLLR
;
A
#
# COMPACT_ATOMS: atom_id res chain seq x y z
N MET A 1 -25.18 -24.49 4.99
CA MET A 1 -24.01 -23.67 4.58
C MET A 1 -23.96 -23.47 3.07
N ASP A 2 -24.20 -24.52 2.27
CA ASP A 2 -24.10 -24.48 0.81
C ASP A 2 -24.94 -23.38 0.14
N THR A 3 -26.15 -23.11 0.65
CA THR A 3 -27.04 -22.06 0.11
C THR A 3 -26.47 -20.65 0.27
N PHE A 4 -25.71 -20.39 1.33
CA PHE A 4 -25.10 -19.08 1.57
C PHE A 4 -23.90 -18.85 0.65
N LEU A 5 -23.01 -19.85 0.56
CA LEU A 5 -21.83 -19.79 -0.32
C LEU A 5 -22.25 -19.65 -1.78
N ARG A 6 -23.25 -20.43 -2.25
CA ARG A 6 -23.79 -20.34 -3.62
C ARG A 6 -24.39 -18.98 -4.00
N ARG A 7 -24.86 -18.21 -3.02
CA ARG A 7 -25.41 -16.85 -3.24
C ARG A 7 -24.37 -15.75 -3.08
N SER A 8 -23.19 -16.09 -2.57
CA SER A 8 -22.12 -15.13 -2.30
C SER A 8 -21.37 -14.81 -3.59
N LYS A 9 -21.29 -13.53 -3.96
CA LYS A 9 -20.58 -13.11 -5.18
C LYS A 9 -19.06 -13.23 -5.08
N GLN A 10 -18.55 -13.23 -3.86
CA GLN A 10 -17.12 -13.21 -3.57
C GLN A 10 -16.88 -13.86 -2.20
N LEU A 11 -15.81 -14.64 -2.07
CA LEU A 11 -15.32 -15.15 -0.80
C LEU A 11 -14.05 -14.38 -0.42
N LEU A 12 -14.08 -13.66 0.70
CA LEU A 12 -12.92 -12.97 1.24
C LEU A 12 -12.31 -13.81 2.37
N ILE A 13 -11.09 -14.30 2.14
CA ILE A 13 -10.37 -15.11 3.11
C ILE A 13 -9.31 -14.26 3.78
N LEU A 14 -9.51 -14.03 5.07
CA LEU A 14 -8.51 -13.42 5.94
C LEU A 14 -7.53 -14.50 6.35
N TRP A 15 -6.44 -14.63 5.59
CA TRP A 15 -5.48 -15.70 5.82
C TRP A 15 -4.66 -15.41 7.08
N THR A 16 -4.53 -16.47 7.89
CA THR A 16 -3.68 -16.58 9.06
C THR A 16 -2.87 -17.88 8.96
N PRO A 17 -1.74 -18.00 9.67
CA PRO A 17 -0.94 -19.23 9.63
C PRO A 17 -1.70 -20.50 10.05
N ASP A 18 -2.78 -20.41 10.80
CA ASP A 18 -3.62 -21.54 11.20
C ASP A 18 -4.82 -21.77 10.26
N TYR A 19 -4.90 -21.11 9.10
CA TYR A 19 -6.05 -21.26 8.21
C TYR A 19 -6.17 -22.69 7.65
N PHE A 20 -5.07 -23.25 7.16
CA PHE A 20 -5.06 -24.58 6.54
C PHE A 20 -4.96 -25.73 7.54
N SER A 21 -4.75 -25.45 8.84
CA SER A 21 -4.89 -26.48 9.88
C SER A 21 -6.35 -26.74 10.22
N ARG A 22 -7.28 -25.83 9.92
CA ARG A 22 -8.70 -25.95 10.27
C ARG A 22 -9.52 -26.55 9.13
N LEU A 23 -10.07 -27.75 9.34
CA LEU A 23 -10.79 -28.49 8.29
C LEU A 23 -12.00 -27.72 7.74
N TRP A 24 -12.76 -27.03 8.62
CA TRP A 24 -13.89 -26.20 8.22
C TRP A 24 -13.50 -25.08 7.26
N CYS A 25 -12.38 -24.40 7.49
CA CYS A 25 -11.91 -23.29 6.66
C CYS A 25 -11.50 -23.78 5.26
N VAL A 26 -10.86 -24.95 5.20
CA VAL A 26 -10.44 -25.59 3.94
C VAL A 26 -11.66 -26.11 3.18
N PHE A 27 -12.61 -26.72 3.88
CA PHE A 27 -13.86 -27.20 3.29
C PHE A 27 -14.71 -26.06 2.74
N GLU A 28 -14.84 -24.95 3.46
CA GLU A 28 -15.55 -23.75 2.99
C GLU A 28 -14.93 -23.19 1.70
N LEU A 29 -13.60 -23.07 1.67
CA LEU A 29 -12.86 -22.66 0.47
C LEU A 29 -13.13 -23.61 -0.71
N ALA A 30 -13.02 -24.92 -0.49
CA ALA A 30 -13.22 -25.93 -1.53
C ALA A 30 -14.66 -25.92 -2.06
N SER A 31 -15.65 -25.81 -1.16
CA SER A 31 -17.07 -25.72 -1.47
C SER A 31 -17.38 -24.50 -2.35
N TYR A 32 -16.77 -23.36 -2.00
CA TYR A 32 -16.91 -22.13 -2.76
C TYR A 32 -16.28 -22.24 -4.15
N LEU A 33 -15.03 -22.73 -4.23
CA LEU A 33 -14.30 -22.92 -5.50
C LEU A 33 -14.97 -23.94 -6.43
N ARG A 34 -15.71 -24.91 -5.89
CA ARG A 34 -16.48 -25.87 -6.71
C ARG A 34 -17.68 -25.23 -7.41
N THR A 35 -18.23 -24.15 -6.85
CA THR A 35 -19.48 -23.52 -7.31
C THR A 35 -19.27 -22.17 -7.99
N HIS A 36 -18.06 -21.61 -7.92
CA HIS A 36 -17.73 -20.27 -8.45
C HIS A 36 -16.45 -20.30 -9.27
N ASP A 37 -16.25 -19.27 -10.11
CA ASP A 37 -14.97 -19.03 -10.76
C ASP A 37 -13.90 -18.76 -9.68
N GLU A 38 -12.73 -19.40 -9.84
CA GLU A 38 -11.50 -19.22 -9.08
C GLU A 38 -11.18 -17.75 -8.76
N LYS A 39 -11.51 -16.85 -9.70
CA LYS A 39 -11.24 -15.40 -9.58
C LYS A 39 -12.04 -14.71 -8.47
N THR A 40 -13.07 -15.36 -7.94
CA THR A 40 -13.98 -14.77 -6.95
C THR A 40 -13.56 -15.06 -5.51
N ALA A 41 -12.58 -15.96 -5.28
CA ALA A 41 -11.98 -16.14 -3.97
C ALA A 41 -10.78 -15.19 -3.81
N ARG A 42 -10.86 -14.22 -2.89
CA ARG A 42 -9.80 -13.26 -2.61
C ARG A 42 -9.13 -13.57 -1.27
N PHE A 43 -7.81 -13.72 -1.29
CA PHE A 43 -7.04 -13.90 -0.07
C PHE A 43 -6.43 -12.57 0.34
N ARG A 44 -6.66 -12.18 1.58
CA ARG A 44 -6.02 -11.01 2.20
C ARG A 44 -5.29 -11.48 3.45
N SER A 45 -3.98 -11.25 3.45
CA SER A 45 -3.16 -11.48 4.64
C SER A 45 -3.51 -10.43 5.69
N VAL A 46 -3.96 -10.84 6.88
CA VAL A 46 -4.18 -9.91 8.01
C VAL A 46 -2.88 -9.16 8.38
N PRO A 47 -1.70 -9.81 8.38
CA PRO A 47 -0.43 -9.09 8.49
C PRO A 47 -0.26 -7.95 7.50
N HIS A 48 -0.70 -8.09 6.23
CA HIS A 48 -0.58 -7.01 5.24
C HIS A 48 -1.35 -5.76 5.65
N PHE A 49 -2.58 -5.90 6.14
CA PHE A 49 -3.35 -4.74 6.57
C PHE A 49 -2.67 -4.00 7.74
N ARG A 50 -2.18 -4.76 8.74
CA ARG A 50 -1.43 -4.20 9.87
C ARG A 50 -0.15 -3.51 9.42
N PHE A 51 0.50 -4.05 8.39
CA PHE A 51 1.71 -3.47 7.80
C PHE A 51 1.47 -2.08 7.25
N TYR A 52 0.45 -1.92 6.40
CA TYR A 52 0.16 -0.62 5.78
C TYR A 52 -0.11 0.44 6.85
N ILE A 53 -0.92 0.10 7.86
CA ILE A 53 -1.18 1.01 8.98
C ILE A 53 0.12 1.38 9.69
N PHE A 54 0.97 0.39 10.01
CA PHE A 54 2.21 0.63 10.72
C PHE A 54 3.18 1.53 9.92
N VAL A 55 3.37 1.25 8.63
CA VAL A 55 4.21 2.06 7.73
C VAL A 55 3.72 3.51 7.69
N THR A 56 2.40 3.69 7.50
CA THR A 56 1.78 5.01 7.46
C THR A 56 1.97 5.76 8.78
N LEU A 57 1.82 5.11 9.93
CA LEU A 57 2.04 5.73 11.23
C LEU A 57 3.51 6.13 11.44
N CYS A 58 4.46 5.26 11.08
CA CYS A 58 5.88 5.57 11.14
C CYS A 58 6.24 6.78 10.27
N GLU A 59 5.65 6.86 9.07
CA GLU A 59 5.84 7.99 8.18
C GLU A 59 5.32 9.31 8.76
N PHE A 60 4.10 9.31 9.34
CA PHE A 60 3.57 10.49 10.02
C PHE A 60 4.44 10.91 11.20
N ALA A 61 4.98 9.95 11.97
CA ALA A 61 5.87 10.23 13.09
C ALA A 61 7.19 10.88 12.63
N ILE A 62 7.79 10.38 11.54
CA ILE A 62 9.02 10.96 10.96
C ILE A 62 8.76 12.39 10.49
N LEU A 63 7.68 12.63 9.72
CA LEU A 63 7.32 13.96 9.25
C LEU A 63 7.08 14.94 10.42
N GLY A 64 6.39 14.48 11.47
CA GLY A 64 6.15 15.26 12.67
C GLY A 64 7.45 15.63 13.40
N ALA A 65 8.37 14.68 13.56
CA ALA A 65 9.66 14.91 14.20
C ALA A 65 10.52 15.92 13.44
N VAL A 66 10.55 15.84 12.10
CA VAL A 66 11.26 16.79 11.23
C VAL A 66 10.68 18.20 11.38
N GLY A 67 9.35 18.32 11.34
CA GLY A 67 8.68 19.61 11.54
C GLY A 67 9.05 20.25 12.88
N VAL A 68 9.11 19.47 13.96
CA VAL A 68 9.50 19.98 15.29
C VAL A 68 10.98 20.35 15.37
N LEU A 69 11.88 19.52 14.82
CA LEU A 69 13.32 19.79 14.86
C LEU A 69 13.71 21.06 14.08
N GLY A 70 13.05 21.31 12.95
CA GLY A 70 13.28 22.51 12.14
C GLY A 70 12.98 23.82 12.89
N GLU A 71 11.96 23.82 13.75
CA GLU A 71 11.58 25.00 14.54
C GLU A 71 12.46 25.19 15.79
N VAL A 72 13.04 24.11 16.34
CA VAL A 72 13.78 24.13 17.61
C VAL A 72 15.26 24.49 17.42
N LEU A 73 15.82 24.36 16.22
CA LEU A 73 17.27 24.48 15.94
C LEU A 73 17.61 25.72 15.07
N PRO A 74 17.78 26.92 15.65
CA PRO A 74 17.80 28.20 14.91
C PRO A 74 19.12 28.55 14.19
N SER A 75 20.17 27.72 14.22
CA SER A 75 21.49 28.07 13.69
C SER A 75 21.85 27.34 12.38
N ALA A 76 22.63 27.96 11.49
CA ALA A 76 23.07 27.33 10.24
C ALA A 76 23.94 26.07 10.46
N ALA A 77 24.76 26.03 11.52
CA ALA A 77 25.49 24.83 11.93
C ALA A 77 24.53 23.73 12.43
N SER A 78 23.42 24.12 13.08
CA SER A 78 22.38 23.17 13.46
C SER A 78 21.52 22.70 12.28
N VAL A 79 21.49 23.40 11.14
CA VAL A 79 20.80 22.92 9.93
C VAL A 79 21.50 21.67 9.35
N TRP A 80 22.83 21.69 9.21
CA TRP A 80 23.58 20.52 8.74
C TRP A 80 23.46 19.33 9.70
N PHE A 81 23.51 19.61 11.00
CA PHE A 81 23.29 18.57 12.01
C PHE A 81 21.86 18.02 11.97
N ALA A 82 20.84 18.87 11.90
CA ALA A 82 19.44 18.46 11.81
C ALA A 82 19.19 17.60 10.57
N PHE A 83 19.74 18.01 9.42
CA PHE A 83 19.61 17.28 8.16
C PHE A 83 20.33 15.93 8.18
N THR A 84 21.54 15.89 8.75
CA THR A 84 22.31 14.64 8.88
C THR A 84 21.63 13.68 9.87
N ALA A 85 21.09 14.20 10.97
CA ALA A 85 20.33 13.43 11.94
C ALA A 85 19.01 12.91 11.34
N GLU A 86 18.29 13.73 10.57
CA GLU A 86 17.09 13.35 9.84
C GLU A 86 17.37 12.21 8.86
N LEU A 87 18.40 12.36 8.02
CA LEU A 87 18.80 11.33 7.07
C LEU A 87 19.14 10.03 7.79
N LEU A 88 19.90 10.10 8.88
CA LEU A 88 20.26 8.93 9.67
C LEU A 88 19.01 8.24 10.23
N VAL A 89 18.07 8.99 10.81
CA VAL A 89 16.80 8.46 11.31
C VAL A 89 15.99 7.82 10.19
N GLN A 90 15.91 8.44 9.02
CA GLN A 90 15.15 7.91 7.89
C GLN A 90 15.78 6.63 7.32
N VAL A 91 17.11 6.57 7.22
CA VAL A 91 17.84 5.36 6.80
C VAL A 91 17.62 4.24 7.82
N LEU A 92 17.79 4.52 9.12
CA LEU A 92 17.58 3.53 10.17
C LEU A 92 16.13 3.02 10.22
N ALA A 93 15.15 3.91 10.07
CA ALA A 93 13.73 3.55 10.00
C ALA A 93 13.43 2.69 8.76
N SER A 94 14.04 3.01 7.61
CA SER A 94 13.88 2.24 6.37
C SER A 94 14.51 0.85 6.48
N ILE A 95 15.69 0.75 7.09
CA ILE A 95 16.34 -0.53 7.38
C ILE A 95 15.46 -1.36 8.32
N ALA A 96 14.99 -0.77 9.43
CA ALA A 96 14.10 -1.45 10.37
C ALA A 96 12.82 -1.93 9.68
N LEU A 97 12.22 -1.11 8.82
CA LEU A 97 11.04 -1.48 8.04
C LEU A 97 11.34 -2.62 7.06
N CYS A 98 12.47 -2.57 6.37
CA CYS A 98 12.91 -3.66 5.49
C CYS A 98 13.09 -4.95 6.29
N PHE A 99 13.69 -4.91 7.48
CA PHE A 99 13.78 -6.06 8.37
C PHE A 99 12.40 -6.59 8.77
N VAL A 100 11.45 -5.72 9.12
CA VAL A 100 10.07 -6.13 9.42
C VAL A 100 9.42 -6.81 8.20
N ILE A 101 9.57 -6.25 6.99
CA ILE A 101 9.06 -6.86 5.75
C ILE A 101 9.69 -8.24 5.54
N LEU A 102 11.01 -8.31 5.52
CA LEU A 102 11.74 -9.53 5.21
C LEU A 102 11.54 -10.62 6.27
N TYR A 103 11.36 -10.24 7.53
CA TYR A 103 11.21 -11.19 8.63
C TYR A 103 9.77 -11.67 8.82
N PHE A 104 8.77 -10.79 8.68
CA PHE A 104 7.38 -11.17 8.94
C PHE A 104 6.59 -11.50 7.66
N PHE A 105 6.89 -10.86 6.53
CA PHE A 105 6.05 -10.96 5.32
C PHE A 105 6.56 -11.98 4.32
N VAL A 106 7.87 -12.02 4.09
CA VAL A 106 8.45 -12.99 3.16
C VAL A 106 8.20 -14.44 3.62
N PRO A 107 8.38 -14.79 4.91
CA PRO A 107 8.10 -16.15 5.37
C PRO A 107 6.61 -16.50 5.31
N ALA A 108 5.71 -15.52 5.43
CA ALA A 108 4.28 -15.80 5.34
C ALA A 108 3.88 -16.49 4.02
N LYS A 109 4.56 -16.15 2.91
CA LYS A 109 4.32 -16.79 1.61
C LYS A 109 4.87 -18.22 1.55
N SER A 110 6.08 -18.46 2.05
CA SER A 110 6.65 -19.80 2.08
C SER A 110 5.87 -20.71 3.04
N ILE A 111 5.44 -20.18 4.18
CA ILE A 111 4.56 -20.86 5.14
C ILE A 111 3.25 -21.24 4.48
N LEU A 112 2.58 -20.33 3.78
CA LEU A 112 1.34 -20.63 3.07
C LEU A 112 1.52 -21.77 2.04
N ALA A 113 2.59 -21.71 1.23
CA ALA A 113 2.87 -22.74 0.24
C ALA A 113 3.17 -24.10 0.92
N ALA A 114 3.95 -24.10 2.00
CA ALA A 114 4.25 -25.29 2.79
C ALA A 114 2.98 -25.88 3.42
N GLN A 115 2.11 -25.04 3.98
CA GLN A 115 0.83 -25.45 4.56
C GLN A 115 -0.11 -26.06 3.55
N LEU A 116 -0.21 -25.46 2.36
CA LEU A 116 -1.01 -26.04 1.29
C LEU A 116 -0.45 -27.41 0.86
N SER A 117 0.87 -27.53 0.74
CA SER A 117 1.51 -28.79 0.33
C SER A 117 1.37 -29.90 1.37
N SER A 118 1.34 -29.55 2.66
CA SER A 118 1.22 -30.46 3.81
C SER A 118 -0.20 -30.65 4.32
N LEU A 119 -1.18 -29.94 3.75
CA LEU A 119 -2.60 -30.05 4.10
C LEU A 119 -3.05 -31.50 4.00
N THR A 120 -3.47 -32.13 5.09
CA THR A 120 -4.17 -33.42 5.01
C THR A 120 -5.47 -33.36 5.80
N VAL A 121 -6.54 -34.01 5.31
CA VAL A 121 -7.83 -34.09 6.03
C VAL A 121 -7.64 -34.80 7.37
N ALA A 122 -6.73 -35.80 7.40
CA ALA A 122 -6.39 -36.55 8.59
C ALA A 122 -5.74 -35.68 9.68
N SER A 123 -4.81 -34.79 9.34
CA SER A 123 -4.14 -33.89 10.30
C SER A 123 -4.93 -32.61 10.61
N ALA A 124 -5.94 -32.28 9.80
CA ALA A 124 -6.74 -31.09 10.02
C ALA A 124 -7.54 -31.15 11.33
N GLU A 125 -7.53 -30.03 12.03
CA GLU A 125 -8.21 -29.76 13.29
C GLU A 125 -9.68 -29.38 13.04
N CYS A 126 -10.55 -29.83 13.94
CA CYS A 126 -11.92 -29.37 14.06
C CYS A 126 -12.16 -28.98 15.52
N SER A 127 -12.88 -27.87 15.75
CA SER A 127 -13.28 -27.49 17.12
C SER A 127 -14.14 -28.56 17.78
N TRP A 128 -14.91 -29.32 16.98
CA TRP A 128 -15.71 -30.44 17.45
C TRP A 128 -15.39 -31.72 16.69
N THR A 129 -15.19 -32.83 17.42
CA THR A 129 -14.85 -34.13 16.82
C THR A 129 -15.99 -34.73 15.99
N GLY A 130 -17.24 -34.36 16.28
CA GLY A 130 -18.40 -34.71 15.46
C GLY A 130 -18.34 -34.12 14.05
N ASP A 131 -17.88 -32.88 13.93
CA ASP A 131 -17.75 -32.20 12.63
C ASP A 131 -16.77 -32.89 11.71
N LYS A 132 -15.67 -33.45 12.25
CA LYS A 132 -14.67 -34.13 11.42
C LYS A 132 -15.29 -35.33 10.68
N ARG A 133 -16.06 -36.16 11.37
CA ARG A 133 -16.76 -37.29 10.74
C ARG A 133 -17.81 -36.83 9.72
N MET A 134 -18.57 -35.78 10.06
CA MET A 134 -19.56 -35.20 9.16
C MET A 134 -18.91 -34.64 7.89
N LEU A 135 -17.85 -33.84 8.03
CA LEU A 135 -17.12 -33.25 6.91
C LEU A 135 -16.45 -34.32 6.05
N SER A 136 -15.82 -35.34 6.63
CA SER A 136 -15.25 -36.46 5.86
C SER A 136 -16.30 -37.17 5.02
N SER A 137 -17.50 -37.44 5.56
CA SER A 137 -18.60 -38.06 4.78
C SER A 137 -19.07 -37.15 3.63
N ILE A 138 -19.13 -35.83 3.86
CA ILE A 138 -19.49 -34.87 2.80
C ILE A 138 -18.39 -34.79 1.75
N ILE A 139 -17.13 -34.76 2.17
CA ILE A 139 -15.95 -34.74 1.30
C ILE A 139 -15.94 -35.97 0.40
N GLU A 140 -16.13 -37.15 0.97
CA GLU A 140 -16.23 -38.42 0.24
C GLU A 140 -17.38 -38.37 -0.77
N GLY A 141 -18.56 -37.89 -0.35
CA GLY A 141 -19.72 -37.73 -1.26
C GLY A 141 -19.53 -36.68 -2.36
N TRP A 142 -18.63 -35.71 -2.19
CA TRP A 142 -18.46 -34.58 -3.12
C TRP A 142 -17.26 -34.70 -4.03
N TYR A 143 -16.18 -35.30 -3.53
CA TYR A 143 -14.89 -35.39 -4.19
C TYR A 143 -14.46 -36.84 -4.44
N GLY A 144 -15.18 -37.83 -3.91
CA GLY A 144 -14.87 -39.26 -4.02
C GLY A 144 -14.02 -39.77 -2.85
N SER A 145 -13.03 -38.98 -2.42
CA SER A 145 -12.14 -39.34 -1.32
C SER A 145 -11.46 -38.12 -0.69
N ASP A 146 -10.94 -38.26 0.54
CA ASP A 146 -10.12 -37.24 1.20
C ASP A 146 -8.90 -36.83 0.35
N GLN A 147 -8.28 -37.79 -0.35
CA GLN A 147 -7.12 -37.54 -1.21
C GLN A 147 -7.46 -36.72 -2.46
N GLU A 148 -8.62 -36.98 -3.08
CA GLU A 148 -9.10 -36.21 -4.23
C GLU A 148 -9.49 -34.80 -3.82
N PHE A 149 -10.08 -34.65 -2.64
CA PHE A 149 -10.33 -33.34 -2.04
C PHE A 149 -9.03 -32.57 -1.81
N GLU A 150 -8.04 -33.16 -1.15
CA GLU A 150 -6.73 -32.52 -0.93
C GLU A 150 -6.07 -32.13 -2.25
N ARG A 151 -6.08 -33.03 -3.23
CA ARG A 151 -5.52 -32.76 -4.57
C ARG A 151 -6.25 -31.59 -5.23
N SER A 152 -7.58 -31.58 -5.21
CA SER A 152 -8.41 -30.51 -5.78
C SER A 152 -8.14 -29.18 -5.10
N VAL A 153 -8.08 -29.14 -3.77
CA VAL A 153 -7.76 -27.92 -3.03
C VAL A 153 -6.36 -27.43 -3.41
N ARG A 154 -5.34 -28.29 -3.39
CA ARG A 154 -3.96 -27.91 -3.74
C ARG A 154 -3.84 -27.35 -5.15
N THR A 155 -4.47 -27.98 -6.15
CA THR A 155 -4.37 -27.56 -7.55
C THR A 155 -5.15 -26.28 -7.82
N THR A 156 -6.44 -26.24 -7.49
CA THR A 156 -7.32 -25.09 -7.74
C THR A 156 -6.87 -23.87 -6.95
N PHE A 157 -6.45 -24.06 -5.69
CA PHE A 157 -5.95 -22.95 -4.88
C PHE A 157 -4.59 -22.44 -5.39
N SER A 158 -3.64 -23.32 -5.75
CA SER A 158 -2.34 -22.88 -6.30
C SER A 158 -2.50 -22.06 -7.59
N GLN A 159 -3.43 -22.45 -8.47
CA GLN A 159 -3.77 -21.70 -9.68
C GLN A 159 -4.40 -20.34 -9.35
N SER A 160 -5.33 -20.30 -8.40
CA SER A 160 -5.97 -19.05 -7.95
C SER A 160 -4.96 -18.09 -7.29
N TRP A 161 -4.07 -18.63 -6.46
CA TRP A 161 -3.07 -17.89 -5.71
C TRP A 161 -1.95 -17.33 -6.60
N SER A 162 -1.45 -18.13 -7.54
CA SER A 162 -0.42 -17.68 -8.50
C SER A 162 -0.89 -16.49 -9.34
N ARG A 163 -2.20 -16.36 -9.63
CA ARG A 163 -2.78 -15.21 -10.32
C ARG A 163 -2.89 -13.95 -9.44
N GLN A 164 -2.89 -14.08 -8.12
CA GLN A 164 -2.88 -12.96 -7.18
C GLN A 164 -1.47 -12.34 -6.97
N HIS A 165 -0.49 -12.74 -7.80
CA HIS A 165 0.92 -12.29 -7.79
C HIS A 165 1.18 -10.78 -8.01
N ILE A 166 0.14 -9.95 -8.12
CA ILE A 166 0.27 -8.47 -8.10
C ILE A 166 1.03 -7.99 -6.84
N LEU A 167 1.00 -8.79 -5.77
CA LEU A 167 1.72 -8.55 -4.53
C LEU A 167 3.25 -8.47 -4.64
N VAL A 168 3.90 -9.08 -5.65
CA VAL A 168 5.37 -8.96 -5.78
C VAL A 168 5.76 -7.60 -6.33
N VAL A 169 5.00 -7.06 -7.28
CA VAL A 169 5.20 -5.70 -7.80
C VAL A 169 4.83 -4.67 -6.72
N GLU A 170 3.77 -4.93 -5.95
CA GLU A 170 3.43 -4.11 -4.78
C GLU A 170 4.53 -4.20 -3.71
N ALA A 171 5.04 -5.39 -3.37
CA ALA A 171 6.12 -5.56 -2.41
C ALA A 171 7.44 -4.94 -2.87
N LEU A 172 7.79 -5.05 -4.16
CA LEU A 172 8.96 -4.38 -4.73
C LEU A 172 8.78 -2.86 -4.69
N GLY A 173 7.58 -2.36 -4.99
CA GLY A 173 7.21 -0.96 -4.84
C GLY A 173 7.30 -0.50 -3.37
N LEU A 174 6.88 -1.34 -2.42
CA LEU A 174 6.96 -1.11 -0.98
C LEU A 174 8.39 -1.14 -0.44
N VAL A 175 9.27 -1.96 -1.01
CA VAL A 175 10.68 -2.05 -0.62
C VAL A 175 11.49 -0.94 -1.29
N ALA A 176 11.21 -0.61 -2.56
CA ALA A 176 11.91 0.42 -3.30
C ALA A 176 11.45 1.85 -2.92
N SER A 177 10.17 2.02 -2.56
CA SER A 177 9.60 3.32 -2.18
C SER A 177 10.38 4.03 -1.08
N PRO A 178 10.79 3.38 0.03
CA PRO A 178 11.66 3.99 1.04
C PRO A 178 12.98 4.54 0.48
N TYR A 179 13.65 3.81 -0.40
CA TYR A 179 14.93 4.26 -0.98
C TYR A 179 14.75 5.44 -1.92
N VAL A 180 13.69 5.44 -2.73
CA VAL A 180 13.35 6.57 -3.59
C VAL A 180 12.89 7.76 -2.73
N ASN A 181 12.21 7.51 -1.60
CA ASN A 181 11.83 8.52 -0.59
C ASN A 181 13.02 9.09 0.20
N VAL A 182 14.13 8.39 0.33
CA VAL A 182 15.32 8.88 1.05
C VAL A 182 16.27 9.59 0.08
N LEU A 183 16.52 8.98 -1.07
CA LEU A 183 17.56 9.43 -2.01
C LEU A 183 17.23 10.81 -2.61
N PHE A 184 16.00 10.99 -3.04
CA PHE A 184 15.64 12.16 -3.82
C PHE A 184 15.38 13.42 -2.96
N PRO A 185 14.82 13.38 -1.72
CA PRO A 185 14.74 14.60 -0.90
C PRO A 185 16.11 15.01 -0.43
N HIS A 186 17.00 14.03 -0.22
CA HIS A 186 18.39 14.29 0.07
C HIS A 186 19.08 14.99 -1.11
N LEU A 187 18.85 14.52 -2.34
CA LEU A 187 19.34 15.18 -3.55
C LEU A 187 18.79 16.61 -3.66
N ALA A 188 17.50 16.81 -3.37
CA ALA A 188 16.86 18.13 -3.36
C ALA A 188 17.45 19.06 -2.28
N GLY A 189 17.70 18.55 -1.07
CA GLY A 189 18.36 19.27 0.02
C GLY A 189 19.80 19.66 -0.33
N VAL A 190 20.57 18.75 -0.91
CA VAL A 190 21.94 19.02 -1.39
C VAL A 190 21.94 20.08 -2.49
N LEU A 191 21.00 20.01 -3.44
CA LEU A 191 20.85 21.02 -4.49
C LEU A 191 20.44 22.39 -3.92
N SER A 192 19.66 22.42 -2.83
CA SER A 192 19.31 23.66 -2.11
C SER A 192 20.49 24.28 -1.40
N LEU A 193 21.28 23.45 -0.72
CA LEU A 193 22.45 23.93 0.03
C LEU A 193 23.52 24.41 -0.94
N TYR A 194 23.68 23.72 -2.08
CA TYR A 194 24.55 24.15 -3.15
C TYR A 194 24.13 25.51 -3.73
N SER A 195 22.83 25.74 -3.95
CA SER A 195 22.34 27.03 -4.45
C SER A 195 22.50 28.17 -3.45
N VAL A 196 22.38 27.91 -2.14
CA VAL A 196 22.61 28.92 -1.09
C VAL A 196 24.10 29.26 -0.97
N TYR A 197 25.00 28.27 -1.09
CA TYR A 197 26.44 28.48 -0.90
C TYR A 197 27.14 29.09 -2.12
N HIS A 198 26.67 28.77 -3.34
CA HIS A 198 27.13 29.39 -4.58
C HIS A 198 26.12 30.45 -5.01
N ALA A 199 26.18 31.60 -4.35
CA ALA A 199 25.38 32.80 -4.62
C ALA A 199 25.74 33.49 -5.96
N ASP A 200 25.87 32.73 -7.04
CA ASP A 200 25.88 33.31 -8.38
C ASP A 200 24.42 33.60 -8.77
N PRO A 201 24.04 34.88 -8.93
CA PRO A 201 22.65 35.27 -9.22
C PRO A 201 22.10 34.66 -10.52
N ASN A 202 22.96 34.18 -11.42
CA ASN A 202 22.52 33.56 -12.68
C ASN A 202 22.29 32.04 -12.57
N VAL A 203 22.84 31.38 -11.55
CA VAL A 203 22.77 29.91 -11.37
C VAL A 203 21.62 29.51 -10.42
N LEU A 204 21.22 30.43 -9.55
CA LEU A 204 20.20 30.26 -8.51
C LEU A 204 18.83 29.70 -8.98
N PRO A 205 18.26 30.09 -10.14
CA PRO A 205 16.89 29.70 -10.48
C PRO A 205 16.77 28.21 -10.80
N VAL A 206 17.68 27.66 -11.60
CA VAL A 206 17.57 26.30 -12.15
C VAL A 206 17.61 25.25 -11.05
N TYR A 207 18.49 25.42 -10.05
CA TYR A 207 18.63 24.46 -8.95
C TYR A 207 17.42 24.43 -8.02
N VAL A 208 16.77 25.57 -7.81
CA VAL A 208 15.52 25.68 -7.06
C VAL A 208 14.38 24.94 -7.80
N TYR A 209 14.29 25.09 -9.12
CA TYR A 209 13.31 24.35 -9.93
C TYR A 209 13.56 22.84 -9.92
N VAL A 210 14.82 22.41 -10.09
CA VAL A 210 15.17 20.98 -10.07
C VAL A 210 14.86 20.37 -8.70
N ARG A 211 15.16 21.09 -7.60
CA ARG A 211 14.80 20.69 -6.24
C ARG A 211 13.30 20.51 -6.07
N ASP A 212 12.50 21.52 -6.41
CA ASP A 212 11.05 21.50 -6.19
C ASP A 212 10.39 20.40 -7.05
N ILE A 213 10.86 20.22 -8.29
CA ILE A 213 10.43 19.13 -9.17
C ILE A 213 10.81 17.77 -8.58
N LEU A 214 12.03 17.61 -8.06
CA LEU A 214 12.43 16.38 -7.37
C LEU A 214 11.50 16.10 -6.20
N ILE A 215 11.29 17.06 -5.28
CA ILE A 215 10.40 16.90 -4.13
C ILE A 215 9.00 16.43 -4.56
N VAL A 216 8.41 17.06 -5.57
CA VAL A 216 7.11 16.68 -6.11
C VAL A 216 7.12 15.29 -6.74
N LEU A 217 8.16 14.95 -7.50
CA LEU A 217 8.31 13.62 -8.12
C LEU A 217 8.45 12.49 -7.11
N ILE A 218 9.00 12.76 -5.92
CA ILE A 218 9.15 11.78 -4.83
C ILE A 218 7.85 11.54 -4.12
N LEU A 219 7.16 12.65 -3.80
CA LEU A 219 5.82 12.60 -3.25
C LEU A 219 4.89 11.82 -4.20
N LEU A 220 5.09 11.96 -5.52
CA LEU A 220 4.40 11.17 -6.54
C LEU A 220 4.83 9.71 -6.58
N ALA A 221 6.11 9.43 -6.78
CA ALA A 221 6.59 8.10 -7.13
C ALA A 221 6.51 7.13 -5.94
N CYS A 222 6.67 7.63 -4.73
CA CYS A 222 6.90 6.78 -3.58
C CYS A 222 5.70 6.71 -2.62
N ARG A 223 5.01 7.83 -2.43
CA ARG A 223 3.87 7.94 -1.49
C ARG A 223 2.54 7.61 -2.16
N THR A 224 2.36 8.00 -3.41
CA THR A 224 1.13 7.70 -4.16
C THR A 224 0.82 6.20 -4.22
N PRO A 225 1.78 5.27 -4.39
CA PRO A 225 1.48 3.83 -4.36
C PRO A 225 1.02 3.32 -2.99
N LEU A 226 1.58 3.84 -1.89
CA LEU A 226 1.20 3.47 -0.52
C LEU A 226 -0.19 4.03 -0.16
N VAL A 227 -0.41 5.31 -0.47
CA VAL A 227 -1.71 5.97 -0.28
C VAL A 227 -2.76 5.33 -1.17
N LEU A 228 -2.48 5.08 -2.45
CA LEU A 228 -3.38 4.35 -3.34
C LEU A 228 -3.63 2.92 -2.84
N GLY A 229 -2.60 2.23 -2.35
CA GLY A 229 -2.74 0.89 -1.78
C GLY A 229 -3.68 0.86 -0.58
N LEU A 230 -3.50 1.78 0.37
CA LEU A 230 -4.40 1.95 1.52
C LEU A 230 -5.81 2.34 1.05
N CYS A 231 -5.92 3.30 0.15
CA CYS A 231 -7.16 3.73 -0.47
C CYS A 231 -7.89 2.58 -1.17
N PHE A 232 -7.18 1.70 -1.89
CA PHE A 232 -7.74 0.52 -2.53
C PHE A 232 -8.18 -0.56 -1.53
N GLN A 233 -7.50 -0.67 -0.39
CA GLN A 233 -7.95 -1.55 0.68
C GLN A 233 -9.21 -1.01 1.37
N VAL A 234 -9.24 0.28 1.71
CA VAL A 234 -10.43 0.95 2.27
C VAL A 234 -11.60 0.93 1.28
N ALA A 235 -11.31 1.15 0.00
CA ALA A 235 -12.24 1.03 -1.11
C ALA A 235 -12.92 -0.34 -1.19
N ASP A 236 -12.17 -1.43 -0.99
CA ASP A 236 -12.70 -2.79 -1.01
C ASP A 236 -13.70 -3.04 0.14
N PHE A 237 -13.62 -2.30 1.25
CA PHE A 237 -14.61 -2.37 2.34
C PHE A 237 -15.87 -1.56 2.06
N VAL A 238 -15.79 -0.56 1.17
CA VAL A 238 -16.93 0.28 0.80
C VAL A 238 -17.69 -0.38 -0.35
N ARG A 239 -18.92 -0.82 -0.07
CA ARG A 239 -19.77 -1.53 -1.05
C ARG A 239 -20.16 -0.66 -2.24
N ASP A 240 -20.21 0.66 -2.05
CA ASP A 240 -20.55 1.64 -3.08
C ASP A 240 -19.31 2.29 -3.69
N ARG A 241 -19.11 2.07 -5.00
CA ARG A 241 -17.97 2.57 -5.77
C ARG A 241 -17.89 4.11 -5.81
N ARG A 242 -19.03 4.81 -5.71
CA ARG A 242 -19.04 6.28 -5.68
C ARG A 242 -18.49 6.78 -4.36
N LEU A 243 -18.90 6.13 -3.27
CA LEU A 243 -18.40 6.43 -1.93
C LEU A 243 -16.92 6.07 -1.81
N THR A 244 -16.49 4.94 -2.40
CA THR A 244 -15.08 4.58 -2.56
C THR A 244 -14.28 5.70 -3.22
N ALA A 245 -14.69 6.15 -4.41
CA ALA A 245 -13.97 7.20 -5.13
C ALA A 245 -13.91 8.48 -4.30
N LEU A 246 -15.03 8.86 -3.65
CA LEU A 246 -15.09 10.03 -2.79
C LEU A 246 -14.18 9.91 -1.57
N VAL A 247 -14.11 8.77 -0.90
CA VAL A 247 -13.23 8.52 0.26
C VAL A 247 -11.77 8.56 -0.16
N VAL A 248 -11.42 7.92 -1.27
CA VAL A 248 -10.05 7.93 -1.81
C VAL A 248 -9.64 9.34 -2.20
N THR A 249 -10.50 10.07 -2.92
CA THR A 249 -10.24 11.46 -3.31
C THR A 249 -10.13 12.37 -2.10
N ALA A 250 -11.05 12.28 -1.13
CA ALA A 250 -11.00 13.07 0.10
C ALA A 250 -9.72 12.78 0.90
N PHE A 251 -9.34 11.51 1.04
CA PHE A 251 -8.10 11.12 1.71
C PHE A 251 -6.88 11.69 1.00
N CYS A 252 -6.78 11.55 -0.33
CA CYS A 252 -5.69 12.15 -1.11
C CYS A 252 -5.67 13.68 -0.94
N CYS A 253 -6.82 14.35 -1.02
CA CYS A 253 -6.92 15.81 -0.85
C CYS A 253 -6.47 16.25 0.54
N ILE A 254 -6.91 15.57 1.61
CA ILE A 254 -6.51 15.87 2.99
C ILE A 254 -5.01 15.62 3.15
N TYR A 255 -4.51 14.49 2.67
CA TYR A 255 -3.09 14.14 2.73
C TYR A 255 -2.22 15.21 2.04
N HIS A 256 -2.60 15.64 0.85
CA HIS A 256 -1.91 16.69 0.11
C HIS A 256 -2.04 18.06 0.78
N LEU A 257 -3.18 18.39 1.38
CA LEU A 257 -3.36 19.63 2.13
C LEU A 257 -2.42 19.66 3.35
N VAL A 258 -2.31 18.56 4.08
CA VAL A 258 -1.37 18.43 5.21
C VAL A 258 0.07 18.59 4.72
N LEU A 259 0.44 17.89 3.66
CA LEU A 259 1.76 18.02 3.05
C LEU A 259 2.07 19.47 2.63
N TYR A 260 1.12 20.14 1.99
CA TYR A 260 1.24 21.53 1.59
C TYR A 260 1.48 22.45 2.78
N ILE A 261 0.70 22.30 3.85
CA ILE A 261 0.83 23.11 5.08
C ILE A 261 2.20 22.90 5.71
N PHE A 262 2.65 21.65 5.86
CA PHE A 262 3.95 21.33 6.46
C PHE A 262 5.13 21.82 5.61
N THR A 263 5.08 21.60 4.29
CA THR A 263 6.19 22.02 3.40
C THR A 263 6.28 23.55 3.33
N ARG A 264 5.15 24.27 3.39
CA ARG A 264 5.16 25.72 3.48
C ARG A 264 5.69 26.23 4.81
N GLY A 265 5.29 25.65 5.94
CA GLY A 265 5.77 26.07 7.26
C GLY A 265 7.30 26.06 7.34
N ILE A 266 7.91 24.97 6.89
CA ILE A 266 9.36 24.78 6.89
C ILE A 266 10.07 25.78 5.95
N MET A 267 9.52 26.02 4.75
CA MET A 267 10.12 26.95 3.78
C MET A 267 10.01 28.41 4.22
N PHE A 268 8.94 28.79 4.92
CA PHE A 268 8.78 30.15 5.44
C PHE A 268 9.73 30.45 6.61
N SER A 269 10.01 29.47 7.48
CA SER A 269 10.94 29.62 8.60
C SER A 269 12.38 29.92 8.14
N LEU A 270 12.78 29.39 6.99
CA LEU A 270 14.15 29.53 6.45
C LEU A 270 14.36 30.78 5.58
N SER A 271 13.29 31.41 5.08
CA SER A 271 13.39 32.58 4.20
C SER A 271 13.27 33.88 5.01
N ASP A 272 14.42 34.34 5.50
CA ASP A 272 14.72 35.74 5.84
C ASP A 272 13.94 36.36 7.03
N PRO A 273 14.46 36.30 8.28
CA PRO A 273 13.79 36.81 9.48
C PRO A 273 13.57 38.34 9.50
N GLY A 274 14.10 39.09 8.52
CA GLY A 274 14.00 40.55 8.43
C GLY A 274 13.00 41.10 7.41
N ARG A 275 12.40 40.27 6.53
CA ARG A 275 11.44 40.73 5.52
C ARG A 275 10.01 40.37 5.90
N SER A 276 9.34 41.29 6.60
CA SER A 276 7.94 41.18 7.03
C SER A 276 6.89 41.32 5.92
N THR A 277 7.30 41.39 4.65
CA THR A 277 6.35 41.52 3.53
C THR A 277 6.03 40.15 2.95
N PHE A 278 4.76 39.77 3.11
CA PHE A 278 4.05 38.60 2.57
C PHE A 278 4.05 38.56 1.01
N GLY A 279 5.20 38.63 0.38
CA GLY A 279 5.35 38.54 -1.07
C GLY A 279 5.57 37.10 -1.48
N VAL A 280 4.51 36.40 -1.90
CA VAL A 280 4.66 35.12 -2.61
C VAL A 280 5.42 35.44 -3.91
N PRO A 281 6.60 34.84 -4.18
CA PRO A 281 7.25 35.03 -5.47
C PRO A 281 6.33 34.45 -6.55
N GLU A 282 5.82 35.29 -7.45
CA GLU A 282 5.33 34.81 -8.74
C GLU A 282 6.55 34.22 -9.48
N PRO A 283 6.57 32.90 -9.74
CA PRO A 283 5.60 32.25 -10.61
C PRO A 283 4.89 31.03 -9.99
N TYR A 284 4.95 30.85 -8.66
CA TYR A 284 4.50 29.63 -8.00
C TYR A 284 2.97 29.56 -7.81
N ARG A 285 2.24 29.39 -8.90
CA ARG A 285 0.85 28.92 -8.86
C ARG A 285 0.84 27.41 -8.61
N TRP A 286 1.15 26.96 -7.39
CA TRP A 286 1.00 25.56 -6.95
C TRP A 286 -0.42 25.01 -7.15
N SER A 287 -1.40 25.88 -7.39
CA SER A 287 -2.72 25.52 -7.92
C SER A 287 -2.63 24.70 -9.21
N SER A 288 -1.65 24.94 -10.11
CA SER A 288 -1.50 24.15 -11.33
C SER A 288 -1.02 22.72 -11.06
N VAL A 289 -0.15 22.51 -10.06
CA VAL A 289 0.29 21.18 -9.61
C VAL A 289 -0.88 20.45 -8.94
N ALA A 290 -1.63 21.12 -8.05
CA ALA A 290 -2.83 20.55 -7.44
C ALA A 290 -3.89 20.16 -8.50
N ILE A 291 -4.10 21.02 -9.50
CA ILE A 291 -5.03 20.76 -10.63
C ILE A 291 -4.54 19.58 -11.48
N ALA A 292 -3.25 19.52 -11.82
CA ALA A 292 -2.69 18.40 -12.59
C ALA A 292 -2.84 17.06 -11.86
N PHE A 293 -2.69 17.05 -10.53
CA PHE A 293 -2.90 15.85 -9.72
C PHE A 293 -4.37 15.46 -9.57
N ILE A 294 -5.26 16.43 -9.34
CA ILE A 294 -6.70 16.17 -9.36
C ILE A 294 -7.08 15.58 -10.72
N ALA A 295 -6.54 16.12 -11.81
CA ALA A 295 -6.75 15.58 -13.15
C ALA A 295 -6.18 14.15 -13.32
N ILE A 296 -4.98 13.85 -12.81
CA ILE A 296 -4.41 12.49 -12.86
C ILE A 296 -5.23 11.51 -12.02
N ALA A 297 -5.62 11.89 -10.80
CA ALA A 297 -6.46 11.08 -9.92
C ALA A 297 -7.85 10.81 -10.51
N LEU A 298 -8.46 11.84 -11.13
CA LEU A 298 -9.73 11.71 -11.87
C LEU A 298 -9.56 10.83 -13.12
N THR A 299 -8.47 11.00 -13.87
CA THR A 299 -8.21 10.20 -15.09
C THR A 299 -7.95 8.73 -14.74
N TYR A 300 -7.23 8.45 -13.65
CA TYR A 300 -6.96 7.10 -13.18
C TYR A 300 -8.23 6.43 -12.64
N THR A 301 -9.05 7.14 -11.85
CA THR A 301 -10.36 6.61 -11.39
C THR A 301 -11.32 6.35 -12.56
N VAL A 302 -11.34 7.22 -13.58
CA VAL A 302 -12.12 7.01 -14.81
C VAL A 302 -11.60 5.82 -15.62
N ASN A 303 -10.28 5.66 -15.81
CA ASN A 303 -9.71 4.56 -16.59
C ASN A 303 -9.83 3.19 -15.90
N VAL A 304 -9.65 3.11 -14.58
CA VAL A 304 -9.87 1.89 -13.80
C VAL A 304 -11.36 1.51 -13.81
N GLY A 305 -12.27 2.50 -13.84
CA GLY A 305 -13.69 2.28 -14.11
C GLY A 305 -13.96 1.74 -15.52
N CYS A 306 -13.38 2.35 -16.56
CA CYS A 306 -13.62 2.02 -17.97
C CYS A 306 -13.10 0.63 -18.38
N SER A 307 -11.92 0.19 -17.90
CA SER A 307 -11.35 -1.11 -18.28
C SER A 307 -12.23 -2.31 -17.88
N ARG A 308 -13.00 -2.19 -16.78
CA ARG A 308 -13.99 -3.21 -16.38
C ARG A 308 -15.38 -3.00 -17.00
N VAL A 309 -15.76 -1.77 -17.34
CA VAL A 309 -16.98 -1.50 -18.13
C VAL A 309 -16.86 -2.11 -19.52
N PHE A 310 -15.71 -1.96 -20.19
CA PHE A 310 -15.45 -2.62 -21.47
C PHE A 310 -15.40 -4.15 -21.36
N GLY A 311 -14.87 -4.71 -20.26
CA GLY A 311 -14.95 -6.15 -19.99
C GLY A 311 -16.38 -6.66 -19.80
N CYS A 312 -17.22 -5.88 -19.10
CA CYS A 312 -18.64 -6.21 -18.88
C CYS A 312 -19.47 -6.05 -20.16
N PHE A 313 -19.17 -5.05 -20.99
CA PHE A 313 -19.80 -4.87 -22.31
C PHE A 313 -19.43 -6.02 -23.27
N ARG A 314 -18.20 -6.54 -23.19
CA ARG A 314 -17.74 -7.69 -23.98
C ARG A 314 -18.36 -9.03 -23.55
N GLN A 315 -18.82 -9.13 -22.31
CA GLN A 315 -19.59 -10.26 -21.79
C GLN A 315 -21.09 -10.13 -22.04
N LEU A 316 -21.61 -8.92 -22.26
CA LEU A 316 -23.00 -8.67 -22.68
C LEU A 316 -23.20 -8.79 -24.20
N LEU A 317 -22.10 -8.73 -24.98
CA LEU A 317 -22.08 -8.89 -26.44
C LEU A 317 -21.65 -10.31 -26.89
N ARG A 318 -21.59 -11.28 -25.98
CA ARG A 318 -21.39 -12.71 -26.25
C ARG A 318 -22.50 -13.50 -25.58
#